data_AF-A0A846DJD8-F1
#
_entry.id   AF-A0A846DJD8-F1
#
_cell.length_a   1.000
_cell.length_b   1.000
_cell.length_c   1.000
_cell.angle_alpha   90.00
_cell.angle_beta   90.00
_cell.angle_gamma   90.00
#
_symmetry.space_group_name_H-M   'P 1'
#
loop_
_entity.id
_entity.type
_entity.pdbx_description
1 polymer ?
#
loop_
_entity_poly.entity_id
_entity_poly.type
_entity_poly.pdbx_seq_one_letter_code
_entity_poly.pdbx_strand_id
1 'polypeptide(L)' 'MTVKLKREIIESVETLSNLLKQEKNPKKKERIQALYLLKNNLAETIGHLSALSGKPITTGSRWLNSSRKGVF' A
#
# COMPACT_ATOMS: atom_id res chain seq x y z
N MET A 1 11.97 11.41 -11.97
CA MET A 1 10.82 12.12 -11.37
C MET A 1 10.33 11.34 -10.16
N THR A 2 10.67 11.78 -8.95
CA THR A 2 10.31 11.12 -7.68
C THR A 2 8.92 11.58 -7.25
N VAL A 3 7.89 10.84 -7.69
CA VAL A 3 6.50 11.10 -7.26
C VAL A 3 6.39 10.76 -5.78
N LYS A 4 6.05 11.75 -4.95
CA LYS A 4 5.80 11.58 -3.51
C LYS A 4 4.50 10.80 -3.31
N LEU A 5 4.60 9.49 -3.22
CA LEU A 5 3.49 8.54 -3.20
C LEU A 5 2.49 8.76 -2.05
N LYS A 6 2.93 9.47 -1.01
CA LYS A 6 2.16 9.75 0.20
C LYS A 6 0.89 10.56 -0.03
N ARG A 7 0.86 11.43 -1.05
CA ARG A 7 -0.29 12.32 -1.31
C ARG A 7 -1.46 11.62 -2.00
N GLU A 8 -1.25 10.42 -2.53
CA GLU A 8 -2.20 9.80 -3.47
C GLU A 8 -3.00 8.63 -2.88
N ILE A 9 -2.77 8.30 -1.60
CA ILE A 9 -3.57 7.30 -0.88
C ILE A 9 -4.71 8.00 -0.16
N ILE A 10 -5.93 7.83 -0.69
CA ILE A 10 -7.18 8.39 -0.15
C ILE A 10 -7.46 7.83 1.25
N GLU A 11 -7.25 6.52 1.45
CA GLU A 11 -7.58 5.85 2.72
C GLU A 11 -6.68 6.23 3.88
N SER A 12 -7.28 6.51 5.04
CA SER A 12 -6.53 6.82 6.27
C SER A 12 -5.73 5.63 6.80
N VAL A 13 -4.74 5.89 7.65
CA VAL A 13 -3.95 4.84 8.32
C VAL A 13 -4.84 3.96 9.20
N GLU A 14 -5.86 4.54 9.82
CA GLU A 14 -6.84 3.85 10.65
C GLU A 14 -7.71 2.90 9.82
N THR A 15 -8.18 3.35 8.64
CA THR A 15 -8.96 2.49 7.75
C THR A 15 -8.13 1.28 7.30
N LEU A 16 -6.87 1.49 6.91
CA LEU A 16 -5.97 0.41 6.50
C LEU A 16 -5.67 -0.56 7.65
N SER A 17 -5.50 -0.07 8.88
CA SER A 17 -5.32 -0.90 10.08
C SER A 17 -6.56 -1.76 10.37
N ASN A 18 -7.76 -1.18 10.25
CA ASN A 18 -9.00 -1.92 10.45
C ASN A 18 -9.24 -2.95 9.34
N LEU A 19 -8.95 -2.60 8.08
CA LEU A 19 -9.00 -3.53 6.95
C LEU A 19 -8.01 -4.69 7.13
N LEU A 20 -6.79 -4.44 7.64
CA LEU A 20 -5.84 -5.50 7.97
C LEU A 20 -6.38 -6.50 9.00
N LYS A 21 -7.13 -6.02 9.98
CA LYS A 21 -7.74 -6.88 11.02
C LYS A 21 -8.92 -7.68 10.49
N GLN A 22 -9.72 -7.10 9.60
CA GLN A 22 -10.93 -7.73 9.05
C GLN A 22 -10.64 -8.68 7.89
N GLU A 23 -9.61 -8.41 7.10
CA GLU A 23 -9.35 -9.14 5.87
C GLU A 23 -8.74 -10.52 6.15
N LYS A 24 -9.47 -11.59 5.80
CA LYS A 24 -9.02 -12.98 5.92
C LYS A 24 -8.21 -13.44 4.71
N ASN A 25 -8.28 -12.73 3.58
CA ASN A 25 -7.57 -13.11 2.37
C ASN A 25 -6.08 -12.69 2.44
N PRO A 26 -5.13 -13.64 2.36
CA PRO A 26 -3.70 -13.35 2.51
C PRO A 26 -3.18 -12.38 1.44
N LYS A 27 -3.68 -12.46 0.20
CA LYS A 27 -3.26 -11.57 -0.90
C LYS A 27 -3.75 -10.13 -0.68
N LYS A 28 -4.97 -9.96 -0.16
CA LYS A 28 -5.49 -8.64 0.18
C LYS A 28 -4.79 -8.08 1.41
N LYS A 29 -4.48 -8.91 2.41
CA LYS A 29 -3.66 -8.52 3.57
C LYS A 29 -2.30 -7.97 3.18
N GLU A 30 -1.55 -8.66 2.32
CA GLU A 30 -0.25 -8.16 1.81
C GLU A 30 -0.41 -6.77 1.16
N ARG A 31 -1.46 -6.59 0.36
CA ARG A 31 -1.76 -5.32 -0.31
C ARG A 31 -2.10 -4.20 0.68
N ILE A 32 -2.94 -4.47 1.68
CA ILE A 32 -3.31 -3.47 2.70
C ILE A 32 -2.09 -3.14 3.57
N GLN A 33 -1.25 -4.13 3.88
CA GLN A 33 -0.02 -3.94 4.65
C GLN A 33 0.99 -3.07 3.91
N ALA A 34 1.15 -3.30 2.60
CA ALA A 34 1.96 -2.45 1.74
C ALA A 34 1.47 -0.99 1.75
N LEU A 35 0.16 -0.76 1.60
CA LEU A 35 -0.42 0.59 1.62
C LEU A 35 -0.25 1.25 3.01
N TYR A 36 -0.41 0.47 4.08
CA TYR A 36 -0.20 0.93 5.45
C TYR A 36 1.25 1.38 5.69
N LEU A 37 2.23 0.60 5.23
CA LEU A 37 3.66 0.95 5.32
C LEU A 37 3.99 2.23 4.53
N LEU A 38 3.42 2.36 3.33
CA LEU A 38 3.62 3.54 2.49
C LEU A 38 3.03 4.80 3.13
N LYS A 39 1.83 4.69 3.72
CA LYS A 39 1.18 5.83 4.37
C LYS A 39 1.87 6.24 5.67
N ASN A 40 2.46 5.29 6.40
CA ASN A 40 3.23 5.53 7.62
C ASN A 40 4.66 6.07 7.39
N ASN A 41 5.07 6.44 6.17
CA ASN A 41 6.46 6.81 5.85
C ASN A 41 7.50 5.71 6.06
N LEU A 42 7.11 4.49 6.41
CA LEU A 42 8.04 3.37 6.60
C LEU A 42 8.59 2.85 5.26
N ALA A 43 7.90 3.14 4.16
CA ALA A 43 8.39 2.95 2.80
C ALA A 43 8.29 4.28 2.05
N GLU A 44 9.38 5.04 2.01
CA GLU A 44 9.45 6.30 1.25
C GLU A 44 9.35 6.10 -0.26
N THR A 45 9.52 4.86 -0.76
CA THR A 45 9.54 4.56 -2.20
C THR A 45 8.95 3.18 -2.49
N ILE A 46 8.36 3.00 -3.68
CA ILE A 46 7.88 1.69 -4.18
C ILE A 46 9.01 0.65 -4.17
N GLY A 47 10.26 1.07 -4.37
CA GLY A 47 11.44 0.20 -4.25
C GLY A 47 11.66 -0.33 -2.83
N HIS A 48 11.48 0.52 -1.80
CA HIS A 48 11.58 0.10 -0.40
C HIS A 48 10.44 -0.85 -0.03
N LEU A 49 9.24 -0.59 -0.56
CA LEU A 49 8.09 -1.46 -0.39
C LEU A 49 8.29 -2.81 -1.11
N SER A 50 8.91 -2.80 -2.29
CA SER A 50 9.26 -4.00 -3.04
C SER A 50 10.24 -4.87 -2.27
N ALA A 51 11.27 -4.26 -1.64
CA ALA A 51 12.21 -4.95 -0.77
C ALA A 51 11.55 -5.52 0.49
N LEU A 52 10.63 -4.78 1.14
CA LEU A 52 9.95 -5.22 2.36
C LEU A 52 8.89 -6.31 2.11
N SER A 53 8.17 -6.21 1.00
CA SER A 53 7.08 -7.12 0.66
C SER A 53 7.55 -8.32 -0.17
N GLY A 54 8.79 -8.32 -0.66
CA GLY A 54 9.32 -9.33 -1.58
C GLY A 54 8.59 -9.39 -2.93
N LYS A 55 7.80 -8.37 -3.27
CA LYS A 55 7.01 -8.30 -4.51
C LYS A 55 7.63 -7.35 -5.51
N PRO A 56 7.44 -7.57 -6.83
CA PRO A 56 7.90 -6.64 -7.85
C PRO A 56 7.33 -5.22 -7.67
N ILE A 57 8.13 -4.20 -7.96
CA ILE A 57 7.74 -2.77 -7.97
C ILE A 57 6.44 -2.53 -8.74
N THR A 58 6.22 -3.24 -9.85
CA THR A 58 5.00 -3.16 -10.67
C THR A 58 3.73 -3.50 -9.89
N THR A 59 3.83 -4.41 -8.92
CA THR A 59 2.74 -4.80 -8.03
C THR A 59 2.40 -3.67 -7.07
N GLY A 60 3.41 -3.02 -6.50
CA GLY A 60 3.24 -1.83 -5.66
C GLY A 60 2.59 -0.67 -6.41
N SER A 61 3.05 -0.37 -7.63
CA SER A 61 2.42 0.65 -8.50
C SER A 61 0.97 0.32 -8.83
N ARG A 62 0.66 -0.96 -9.11
CA ARG A 62 -0.71 -1.41 -9.43
C ARG A 62 -1.64 -1.27 -8.23
N TRP A 63 -1.17 -1.62 -7.03
CA TRP A 63 -1.94 -1.45 -5.80
C TRP A 63 -2.24 0.01 -5.52
N LEU A 64 -1.26 0.89 -5.73
CA LEU A 64 -1.41 2.33 -5.57
C LEU A 64 -2.47 2.90 -6.52
N ASN A 65 -2.42 2.51 -7.79
CA ASN A 65 -3.42 2.91 -8.78
C ASN A 65 -4.83 2.42 -8.43
N SER A 66 -4.95 1.23 -7.86
CA SER A 66 -6.26 0.71 -7.45
C SER A 66 -6.76 1.37 -6.16
N SER A 67 -5.87 1.76 -5.24
CA SER A 67 -6.23 2.52 -4.04
C SER A 67 -6.60 3.97 -4.35
N ARG A 68 -6.03 4.59 -5.40
CA ARG A 68 -6.51 5.88 -5.94
C ARG A 68 -7.93 5.81 -6.46
N LYS A 69 -8.38 4.63 -6.91
CA LYS A 69 -9.74 4.40 -7.40
C LYS A 69 -10.73 4.01 -6.31
N GLY A 70 -10.30 3.90 -5.04
CA GLY A 70 -11.16 3.47 -3.93
C GLY A 70 -11.57 1.99 -4.00
N VAL A 71 -10.90 1.16 -4.80
CA VAL A 71 -11.26 -0.26 -4.99
C VAL A 71 -10.26 -1.14 -4.24
N PHE A 72 -10.71 -1.76 -3.14
CA PHE A 72 -9.93 -2.67 -2.26
C PHE A 72 -10.10 -4.16 -2.59
#